data_AF-A0A7W7VMU2-F1
#
_entry.id   AF-A0A7W7VMU2-F1
#
_cell.length_a   1.000
_cell.length_b   1.000
_cell.length_c   1.000
_cell.angle_alpha   90.00
_cell.angle_beta   90.00
_cell.angle_gamma   90.00
#
_symmetry.space_group_name_H-M   'P 1'
#
loop_
_entity.id
_entity.type
_entity.pdbx_description
1 polymer ?
#
loop_
_entity_poly.entity_id
_entity_poly.type
_entity_poly.pdbx_seq_one_letter_code
_entity_poly.pdbx_strand_id
1 'polypeptide(L)' 'MIDNWTTVAFAFLALFLVGGVVSFLKQGLKKGALLLGALAAMAVTAAVLWR' A
#
# COMPACT_ATOMS: atom_id res chain seq x y z
N MET A 1 0.69 -12.77 21.49
CA MET A 1 -0.48 -12.56 20.61
C MET A 1 0.08 -11.88 19.38
N ILE A 2 -0.21 -12.34 18.17
CA ILE A 2 0.07 -11.52 16.98
C ILE A 2 -0.81 -10.30 17.15
N ASP A 3 -0.20 -9.14 17.38
CA ASP A 3 -0.95 -7.93 17.62
C ASP A 3 -1.61 -7.53 16.30
N ASN A 4 -2.92 -7.74 16.20
CA ASN A 4 -3.80 -7.35 15.09
C ASN A 4 -3.59 -5.88 14.64
N TRP A 5 -3.01 -5.06 15.52
CA TRP A 5 -2.55 -3.71 15.25
C TRP A 5 -1.57 -3.61 14.07
N THR A 6 -0.70 -4.60 13.89
CA THR A 6 0.25 -4.63 12.76
C THR A 6 -0.48 -4.82 11.43
N THR A 7 -1.45 -5.74 11.40
CA THR A 7 -2.33 -5.96 10.24
C THR A 7 -3.15 -4.73 9.90
N VAL A 8 -3.70 -4.05 10.91
CA VAL A 8 -4.43 -2.78 10.75
C VAL A 8 -3.50 -1.71 10.17
N ALA A 9 -2.27 -1.57 10.67
CA ALA A 9 -1.29 -0.62 10.16
C ALA A 9 -0.97 -0.87 8.67
N PHE A 10 -0.73 -2.14 8.29
CA PHE A 10 -0.49 -2.49 6.88
C PHE A 10 -1.69 -2.25 5.98
N ALA A 11 -2.92 -2.45 6.48
CA ALA A 11 -4.14 -2.15 5.73
C ALA A 11 -4.29 -0.64 5.45
N PHE A 12 -4.04 0.22 6.44
CA PHE A 12 -4.03 1.68 6.25
C PHE A 12 -2.90 2.13 5.32
N LEU A 13 -1.71 1.52 5.45
CA LEU A 13 -0.58 1.80 4.56
C LEU A 13 -0.91 1.43 3.12
N ALA A 14 -1.55 0.28 2.87
CA ALA A 14 -1.98 -0.12 1.54
C ALA A 14 -2.96 0.89 0.93
N LEU A 15 -3.96 1.35 1.68
CA LEU A 15 -4.91 2.36 1.23
C LEU A 15 -4.22 3.70 0.90
N PHE A 16 -3.29 4.13 1.76
CA PHE A 16 -2.49 5.33 1.53
C PHE A 16 -1.67 5.23 0.24
N LEU A 17 -0.99 4.11 0.03
CA LEU A 17 -0.18 3.87 -1.17
C LEU A 17 -1.02 3.86 -2.44
N VAL A 18 -2.21 3.25 -2.42
CA VAL A 18 -3.17 3.30 -3.54
C VAL A 18 -3.60 4.74 -3.83
N GLY A 19 -3.88 5.53 -2.80
CA GLY A 19 -4.14 6.98 -2.95
C GLY A 19 -2.95 7.70 -3.60
N GLY A 20 -1.72 7.37 -3.20
CA GLY A 20 -0.48 7.84 -3.81
C GLY A 20 -0.36 7.49 -5.29
N VAL A 21 -0.69 6.25 -5.68
CA VAL A 21 -0.72 5.81 -7.09
C VAL A 21 -1.66 6.69 -7.91
N VAL A 22 -2.90 6.87 -7.45
CA VAL A 22 -3.90 7.70 -8.15
C VAL A 22 -3.40 9.14 -8.27
N SER A 23 -2.82 9.70 -7.21
CA SER A 23 -2.24 11.05 -7.23
C SER A 23 -1.10 11.18 -8.25
N PHE A 24 -0.17 10.23 -8.27
CA PHE A 24 0.99 10.26 -9.18
C PHE A 24 0.58 10.06 -10.64
N LEU A 25 -0.43 9.21 -10.90
CA LEU A 25 -1.01 9.07 -12.23
C LEU A 25 -1.61 10.39 -12.73
N LYS A 26 -2.34 11.11 -11.87
CA LYS A 26 -2.90 12.44 -12.20
C LYS A 26 -1.81 13.49 -12.46
N GLN A 27 -0.63 13.34 -11.86
CA GLN A 27 0.52 14.23 -12.06
C GLN A 27 1.41 13.82 -13.26
N GLY A 28 1.08 12.73 -13.96
CA GLY A 28 1.89 12.22 -15.07
C GLY A 28 3.19 11.50 -14.66
N LEU A 29 3.39 11.27 -13.35
CA LEU A 29 4.58 10.62 -12.78
C LEU A 29 4.48 9.09 -12.86
N LYS A 30 4.45 8.56 -14.08
CA LYS A 30 4.17 7.13 -14.37
C LYS A 30 5.13 6.16 -13.66
N LYS A 31 6.42 6.48 -13.58
CA LYS A 31 7.42 5.63 -12.90
C LYS A 31 7.18 5.57 -11.39
N GLY A 32 6.85 6.70 -10.77
CA GLY A 32 6.54 6.76 -9.34
C GLY A 32 5.21 6.06 -9.02
N ALA A 33 4.20 6.19 -9.89
CA ALA A 33 2.96 5.44 -9.76
C ALA A 33 3.17 3.92 -9.84
N LEU A 34 4.04 3.45 -10.73
CA LEU A 34 4.39 2.03 -10.84
C LEU A 34 5.04 1.51 -9.54
N LEU A 35 6.01 2.27 -8.99
CA LEU A 35 6.69 1.91 -7.75
C LEU A 35 5.72 1.88 -6.56
N LEU A 36 4.88 2.92 -6.43
CA LEU A 36 3.85 2.98 -5.38
C LEU A 36 2.85 1.83 -5.51
N GLY A 37 2.50 1.43 -6.73
CA GLY A 37 1.63 0.28 -7.00
C GLY A 37 2.25 -1.03 -6.54
N ALA A 38 3.55 -1.24 -6.80
CA ALA A 38 4.28 -2.41 -6.32
C ALA A 38 4.33 -2.44 -4.78
N LEU A 39 4.62 -1.32 -4.14
CA LEU A 39 4.62 -1.21 -2.68
C LEU A 39 3.23 -1.43 -2.08
N ALA A 40 2.17 -0.93 -2.74
CA ALA A 40 0.80 -1.17 -2.32
C ALA A 40 0.46 -2.67 -2.36
N ALA A 41 0.84 -3.38 -3.42
CA ALA A 41 0.63 -4.82 -3.53
C ALA A 41 1.36 -5.60 -2.43
N MET A 42 2.60 -5.20 -2.10
CA MET A 42 3.35 -5.79 -0.99
C MET A 42 2.70 -5.52 0.36
N ALA A 43 2.22 -4.28 0.60
CA ALA A 43 1.54 -3.92 1.85
C ALA A 43 0.22 -4.67 2.02
N VAL A 44 -0.56 -4.86 0.94
CA VAL A 44 -1.77 -5.71 0.97
C VAL A 44 -1.41 -7.15 1.30
N THR A 45 -0.37 -7.69 0.65
CA THR A 45 0.10 -9.06 0.90
C THR A 45 0.54 -9.23 2.35
N ALA A 46 1.27 -8.27 2.91
CA ALA A 46 1.65 -8.26 4.31
C ALA A 46 0.43 -8.21 5.24
N ALA A 47 -0.55 -7.33 4.97
CA ALA A 47 -1.77 -7.25 5.77
C ALA A 47 -2.55 -8.58 5.78
N VAL A 48 -2.57 -9.32 4.68
CA VAL A 48 -3.27 -10.60 4.59
C VAL A 48 -2.50 -11.75 5.26
N LEU A 49 -1.17 -11.78 5.11
CA LEU A 49 -0.33 -12.87 5.63
C LEU A 49 0.02 -12.72 7.12
N TRP A 50 0.04 -11.51 7.66
CA TRP A 50 0.38 -11.22 9.07
C TRP A 50 -0.77 -11.52 10.04
N ARG A 51 -1.83 -12.20 9.59
CA ARG A 51 -2.98 -12.61 10.40
C ARG A 51 -2.66 -13.76 11.35
#